data_AF-A0A225W9K8-F1
#
_entry.id   AF-A0A225W9K8-F1
#
_cell.length_a   1.000
_cell.length_b   1.000
_cell.length_c   1.000
_cell.angle_alpha   90.00
_cell.angle_beta   90.00
_cell.angle_gamma   90.00
#
_symmetry.space_group_name_H-M   'P 1'
#
loop_
_entity.id
_entity.type
_entity.pdbx_description
1 polymer ?
#
loop_
_entity_poly.entity_id
_entity_poly.type
_entity_poly.pdbx_seq_one_letter_code
_entity_poly.pdbx_strand_id
1 'polypeptide(L)'
;MPKNADICRVLFSSLPDHYFKSNYCGTIRRQLPSSGYGNLVSHLKDKHDSYVDDYLAHGSSQAGNRHAHGFVNDKISNIYRWRSWVVDRNMPLSEVDHPATRSMSHLMPILSKTLKKYLVGTAKLVEQRIASILPPTYLTRHSEIIDAVAALMAALRAPNNRRELRCHTDL
;
A
#
# COMPACT_ATOMS: atom_id res chain seq x y z
N MET A 1 19.35 -7.58 14.83
CA MET A 1 19.13 -6.58 15.88
C MET A 1 18.49 -5.35 15.23
N PRO A 2 17.31 -4.89 15.69
CA PRO A 2 16.65 -3.71 15.14
C PRO A 2 17.53 -2.46 15.31
N LYS A 3 17.45 -1.51 14.37
CA LYS A 3 18.27 -0.28 14.46
C LYS A 3 17.71 0.61 15.57
N ASN A 4 18.60 1.29 16.31
CA ASN A 4 18.19 2.20 17.38
C ASN A 4 17.21 3.28 16.92
N ALA A 5 17.34 3.76 15.68
CA ALA A 5 16.40 4.70 15.08
C ALA A 5 14.98 4.14 14.96
N ASP A 6 14.84 2.87 14.58
CA ASP A 6 13.53 2.21 14.42
C ASP A 6 12.87 1.98 15.78
N ILE A 7 13.65 1.55 16.77
CA ILE A 7 13.20 1.39 18.16
C ILE A 7 12.70 2.74 18.71
N CYS A 8 13.50 3.80 18.54
CA CYS A 8 13.12 5.13 19.02
C CYS A 8 11.90 5.70 18.33
N ARG A 9 11.70 5.42 17.04
CA ARG A 9 10.50 5.85 16.29
C ARG A 9 9.21 5.25 16.85
N VAL A 10 9.26 4.03 17.38
CA VAL A 10 8.07 3.34 17.90
C VAL A 10 7.84 3.65 19.38
N LEU A 11 8.91 3.64 20.18
CA LEU A 11 8.82 3.70 21.64
C LEU A 11 8.95 5.10 22.23
N PHE A 12 9.19 6.12 21.40
CA PHE A 12 9.20 7.52 21.81
C PHE A 12 8.29 8.38 20.94
N SER A 13 7.73 9.41 21.55
CA SER A 13 7.09 10.53 20.86
C SER A 13 8.11 11.62 20.59
N SER A 14 8.29 12.01 19.32
CA SER A 14 9.19 13.09 18.95
C SER A 14 8.59 14.45 19.33
N LEU A 15 9.41 15.28 19.95
CA LEU A 15 9.13 16.67 20.28
C LEU A 15 10.07 17.60 19.47
N PRO A 16 9.82 18.92 19.44
CA PRO A 16 10.75 19.89 18.85
C PRO A 16 12.16 19.82 19.46
N ASP A 17 13.14 20.41 18.77
CA ASP A 17 14.51 20.61 19.26
C ASP A 17 15.22 19.32 19.72
N HIS A 18 14.97 18.22 19.02
CA HIS A 18 15.56 16.91 19.30
C HIS A 18 15.20 16.34 20.68
N TYR A 19 14.05 16.71 21.24
CA TYR A 19 13.51 16.09 22.43
C TYR A 19 12.63 14.88 22.09
N PHE A 20 12.68 13.87 22.95
CA PHE A 20 11.92 12.64 22.79
C PHE A 20 11.30 12.27 24.13
N LYS A 21 9.99 11.98 24.12
CA LYS A 21 9.25 11.53 25.30
C LYS A 21 9.09 10.02 25.25
N SER A 22 9.56 9.31 26.27
CA SER A 22 9.36 7.85 26.38
C SER A 22 7.87 7.53 26.49
N ASN A 23 7.38 6.58 25.70
CA ASN A 23 5.98 6.18 25.73
C ASN A 23 5.65 5.33 26.98
N TYR A 24 6.65 4.77 27.66
CA TYR A 24 6.47 3.98 28.88
C TYR A 24 6.29 4.83 30.13
N CYS A 25 7.22 5.75 30.36
CA CYS A 25 7.31 6.49 31.62
C CYS A 25 7.12 7.99 31.44
N GLY A 26 6.91 8.48 30.21
CA GLY A 26 6.75 9.90 29.92
C GLY A 26 8.02 10.73 30.12
N THR A 27 9.17 10.11 30.45
CA THR A 27 10.44 10.81 30.64
C THR A 27 10.86 11.46 29.33
N ILE A 28 11.12 12.76 29.38
CA ILE A 28 11.61 13.54 28.25
C ILE A 28 13.14 13.52 28.25
N ARG A 29 13.74 13.14 27.13
CA ARG A 29 15.20 13.13 26.94
C ARG A 29 15.56 13.89 25.67
N ARG A 30 16.59 14.71 25.74
CA ARG A 30 17.20 15.33 24.56
C ARG A 30 18.11 14.32 23.88
N GLN A 31 18.03 14.21 22.57
CA GLN A 31 19.00 13.47 21.78
C GLN A 31 20.36 14.17 21.88
N LEU A 32 21.42 13.40 22.19
CA LEU A 32 22.75 13.99 22.28
C LEU A 32 23.35 14.15 20.89
N PRO A 33 23.97 15.31 20.57
CA PRO A 33 24.78 15.46 19.38
C PRO A 33 25.83 14.34 19.34
N SER A 34 26.01 13.73 18.16
CA SER A 34 26.99 12.65 17.91
C SER A 34 26.69 11.27 18.50
N SER A 35 25.69 11.11 19.37
CA SER A 35 25.28 9.79 19.91
C SER A 35 24.22 9.08 19.05
N GLY A 36 23.64 9.80 18.09
CA GLY A 36 22.48 9.31 17.35
C GLY A 36 21.33 9.01 18.32
N TYR A 37 20.80 7.79 18.30
CA TYR A 37 19.72 7.34 19.20
C TYR A 37 20.23 6.55 20.42
N GLY A 38 21.55 6.41 20.59
CA GLY A 38 22.14 5.54 21.62
C GLY A 38 21.73 5.93 23.04
N ASN A 39 21.67 7.23 23.34
CA ASN A 39 21.29 7.73 24.66
C ASN A 39 19.81 7.52 25.01
N LEU A 40 18.94 7.41 24.00
CA LEU A 40 17.51 7.11 24.18
C LEU A 40 17.31 5.60 24.39
N VAL A 41 18.00 4.77 23.61
CA VAL A 41 17.97 3.31 23.78
C VAL A 41 18.61 2.88 25.10
N SER A 42 19.68 3.55 25.55
CA SER A 42 20.25 3.31 26.89
C SER A 42 19.20 3.52 27.98
N HIS A 43 18.41 4.59 27.89
CA HIS A 43 17.33 4.83 28.84
C HIS A 43 16.31 3.68 28.86
N LEU A 44 15.93 3.15 27.70
CA LEU A 44 15.05 1.98 27.62
C LEU A 44 15.70 0.77 28.28
N LYS A 45 16.97 0.50 27.97
CA LYS A 45 17.72 -0.63 28.55
C LYS A 45 17.84 -0.53 30.08
N ASP A 46 17.95 0.67 30.62
CA ASP A 46 18.17 0.90 32.06
C ASP A 46 16.86 0.90 32.87
N LYS A 47 15.71 1.17 32.23
CA LYS A 47 14.42 1.40 32.92
C LYS A 47 13.28 0.48 32.48
N HIS A 48 13.42 -0.18 31.33
CA HIS A 48 12.36 -0.92 30.67
C HIS A 48 12.91 -2.22 30.07
N ASP A 49 13.14 -3.25 30.89
CA ASP A 49 13.76 -4.51 30.45
C ASP A 49 13.01 -5.21 29.30
N SER A 50 11.69 -5.01 29.20
CA SER A 50 10.82 -5.58 28.15
C SER A 50 10.80 -4.82 26.83
N TYR A 51 11.56 -3.72 26.68
CA TYR A 51 11.39 -2.81 25.53
C TYR A 51 11.61 -3.47 24.16
N VAL A 52 12.45 -4.51 24.11
CA VAL A 52 12.71 -5.27 22.87
C VAL A 52 11.48 -6.10 22.50
N ASP A 53 10.87 -6.79 23.47
CA ASP A 53 9.70 -7.62 23.25
C ASP A 53 8.50 -6.76 22.84
N ASP A 54 8.34 -5.61 23.49
CA ASP A 54 7.29 -4.63 23.16
C ASP A 54 7.47 -4.04 21.75
N TYR A 55 8.72 -3.76 21.34
CA TYR A 55 9.03 -3.36 19.96
C TYR A 55 8.66 -4.46 18.94
N LEU A 56 9.00 -5.72 19.24
CA LEU A 56 8.67 -6.86 18.38
C LEU A 56 7.16 -7.14 18.35
N ALA A 57 6.46 -6.96 19.47
CA ALA A 57 5.00 -7.04 19.58
C ALA A 57 4.31 -5.90 18.82
N HIS A 58 4.88 -4.70 18.84
CA HIS A 58 4.45 -3.58 18.00
C HIS A 58 4.61 -3.90 16.51
N GLY A 59 5.72 -4.51 16.10
CA GLY A 59 5.91 -4.97 14.71
C GLY A 59 4.91 -6.05 14.31
N SER A 60 4.59 -6.97 15.23
CA SER A 60 3.67 -8.09 14.99
C SER A 60 2.20 -7.65 14.93
N SER A 61 1.77 -6.74 15.81
CA SER A 61 0.42 -6.16 15.80
C SER A 61 0.16 -5.25 14.59
N GLN A 62 1.22 -4.65 14.02
CA GLN A 62 1.14 -3.87 12.77
C GLN A 62 1.15 -4.71 11.50
N ALA A 63 1.43 -6.01 11.54
CA ALA A 63 1.27 -6.88 10.38
C ALA A 63 -0.17 -6.85 9.83
N GLY A 64 -1.16 -6.54 10.69
CA GLY A 64 -2.56 -6.27 10.31
C GLY A 64 -2.87 -4.80 9.97
N ASN A 65 -2.05 -3.84 10.37
CA ASN A 65 -2.25 -2.41 10.14
C ASN A 65 -1.10 -1.82 9.32
N ARG A 66 -1.14 -2.09 8.01
CA ARG A 66 -0.18 -1.67 6.96
C ARG A 66 -0.02 -0.15 6.77
N HIS A 67 -0.62 0.67 7.63
CA HIS A 67 -0.60 2.13 7.52
C HIS A 67 0.22 2.84 8.61
N ALA A 68 0.68 2.15 9.65
CA ALA A 68 1.25 2.83 10.81
C ALA A 68 2.75 3.20 10.70
N HIS A 69 3.56 2.49 9.91
CA HIS A 69 4.98 2.85 9.70
C HIS A 69 5.37 2.79 8.21
N GLY A 70 6.00 3.88 7.74
CA GLY A 70 6.20 4.23 6.33
C GLY A 70 7.24 3.40 5.56
N PHE A 71 7.20 2.07 5.67
CA PHE A 71 7.93 1.19 4.77
C PHE A 71 6.94 0.46 3.87
N VAL A 72 6.69 1.02 2.68
CA VAL A 72 6.01 0.28 1.61
C VAL A 72 7.01 -0.75 1.08
N ASN A 73 6.68 -2.04 1.19
CA ASN A 73 7.49 -3.13 0.63
C ASN A 73 7.81 -2.82 -0.85
N ASP A 74 9.08 -2.91 -1.26
CA ASP A 74 9.55 -2.62 -2.62
C ASP A 74 8.75 -3.38 -3.68
N LYS A 75 8.34 -4.61 -3.39
CA LYS A 75 7.47 -5.40 -4.27
C LYS A 75 6.10 -4.74 -4.46
N ILE A 76 5.50 -4.24 -3.38
CA ILE A 76 4.19 -3.56 -3.41
C ILE A 76 4.33 -2.22 -4.11
N SER A 77 5.40 -1.46 -3.84
CA SER A 77 5.74 -0.22 -4.54
C SER A 77 5.87 -0.46 -6.04
N ASN A 78 6.55 -1.53 -6.45
CA ASN A 78 6.73 -1.90 -7.85
C ASN A 78 5.40 -2.23 -8.53
N ILE A 79 4.55 -3.04 -7.88
CA ILE A 79 3.21 -3.39 -8.40
C ILE A 79 2.34 -2.12 -8.54
N TYR A 80 2.38 -1.23 -7.55
CA TYR A 80 1.63 0.02 -7.57
C TYR A 80 2.05 0.92 -8.74
N ARG A 81 3.36 1.05 -8.99
CA ARG A 81 3.88 1.84 -10.12
C ARG A 81 3.45 1.26 -11.47
N TRP A 82 3.55 -0.06 -11.66
CA TRP A 82 3.04 -0.71 -12.87
C TRP A 82 1.53 -0.54 -13.06
N ARG A 83 0.77 -0.61 -11.97
CA ARG A 83 -0.67 -0.36 -12.00
C ARG A 83 -1.00 1.08 -12.40
N SER A 84 -0.34 2.05 -11.78
CA SER A 84 -0.54 3.48 -12.07
C SER A 84 -0.20 3.77 -13.54
N TRP A 85 0.87 3.18 -14.07
CA TRP A 85 1.21 3.28 -15.49
C TRP A 85 0.08 2.80 -16.41
N VAL A 86 -0.49 1.61 -16.14
CA VAL A 86 -1.56 1.04 -16.97
C VAL A 86 -2.87 1.81 -16.82
N VAL A 87 -3.25 2.15 -15.59
CA VAL A 87 -4.55 2.77 -15.29
C VAL A 87 -4.55 4.25 -15.61
N ASP A 88 -3.59 5.01 -15.09
CA ASP A 88 -3.61 6.48 -15.16
C ASP A 88 -3.32 6.99 -16.58
N ARG A 89 -2.54 6.22 -17.36
CA ARG A 89 -2.25 6.53 -18.77
C ARG A 89 -3.08 5.73 -19.76
N ASN A 90 -3.99 4.89 -19.29
CA ASN A 90 -4.81 4.01 -20.12
C ASN A 90 -3.98 3.17 -21.13
N MET A 91 -2.85 2.64 -20.68
CA MET A 91 -1.96 1.83 -21.53
C MET A 91 -2.46 0.39 -21.62
N PRO A 92 -2.23 -0.34 -22.74
CA PRO A 92 -2.62 -1.74 -22.83
C PRO A 92 -1.81 -2.59 -21.85
N LEU A 93 -2.44 -3.68 -21.35
CA LEU A 93 -1.78 -4.58 -20.39
C LEU A 93 -0.51 -5.25 -20.95
N SER A 94 -0.41 -5.39 -22.27
CA SER A 94 0.76 -5.92 -22.97
C SER A 94 2.00 -5.04 -22.83
N GLU A 95 1.86 -3.74 -22.52
CA GLU A 95 2.99 -2.81 -22.38
C GLU A 95 3.98 -3.24 -21.31
N VAL A 96 3.51 -3.85 -20.23
CA VAL A 96 4.39 -4.29 -19.15
C VAL A 96 5.24 -5.51 -19.56
N ASP A 97 4.84 -6.20 -20.63
CA ASP A 97 5.60 -7.26 -21.28
C ASP A 97 6.49 -6.74 -22.42
N HIS A 98 6.28 -5.51 -22.89
CA HIS A 98 7.01 -4.93 -24.01
C HIS A 98 8.50 -4.71 -23.65
N PRO A 99 9.46 -5.22 -24.46
CA PRO A 99 10.89 -5.14 -24.13
C PRO A 99 11.42 -3.72 -23.93
N ALA A 100 11.01 -2.77 -24.79
CA ALA A 100 11.45 -1.38 -24.65
C ALA A 100 10.90 -0.77 -23.35
N THR A 101 9.62 -0.98 -23.04
CA THR A 101 8.97 -0.47 -21.83
C THR A 101 9.66 -1.01 -20.58
N ARG A 102 10.03 -2.30 -20.57
CA ARG A 102 10.82 -2.90 -19.49
C ARG A 102 12.19 -2.24 -19.34
N SER A 103 12.92 -2.07 -20.44
CA SER A 103 14.25 -1.44 -20.44
C SER A 103 14.22 0.01 -19.95
N MET A 104 13.13 0.73 -20.21
CA MET A 104 13.00 2.17 -19.90
C MET A 104 12.40 2.44 -18.51
N SER A 105 11.57 1.53 -17.99
CA SER A 105 10.78 1.78 -16.78
C SER A 105 11.58 1.86 -15.48
N HIS A 106 12.79 1.28 -15.43
CA HIS A 106 13.54 1.01 -14.19
C HIS A 106 12.74 0.22 -13.12
N LEU A 107 11.59 -0.36 -13.48
CA LEU A 107 10.77 -1.17 -12.59
C LEU A 107 11.18 -2.63 -12.70
N MET A 108 11.02 -3.37 -11.60
CA MET A 108 11.21 -4.82 -11.63
C MET A 108 10.18 -5.43 -12.59
N PRO A 109 10.60 -6.29 -13.54
CA PRO A 109 9.71 -6.87 -14.53
C PRO A 109 8.52 -7.59 -13.88
N ILE A 110 7.34 -7.39 -14.44
CA ILE A 110 6.11 -8.11 -14.08
C ILE A 110 5.45 -8.64 -15.35
N LEU A 111 4.84 -9.81 -15.25
CA LEU A 111 4.03 -10.35 -16.35
C LEU A 111 2.66 -9.66 -16.38
N SER A 112 2.14 -9.35 -17.58
CA SER A 112 0.78 -8.82 -17.75
C SER A 112 -0.28 -9.65 -17.02
N LYS A 113 -0.19 -10.98 -17.09
CA LYS A 113 -1.08 -11.92 -16.39
C LYS A 113 -1.04 -11.73 -14.87
N THR A 114 0.13 -11.44 -14.31
CA THR A 114 0.30 -11.21 -12.87
C THR A 114 -0.23 -9.84 -12.48
N LEU A 115 0.08 -8.80 -13.25
CA LEU A 115 -0.47 -7.45 -13.02
C LEU A 115 -2.00 -7.45 -13.09
N LYS A 116 -2.59 -8.16 -14.06
CA LYS A 116 -4.04 -8.35 -14.19
C LYS A 116 -4.66 -8.92 -12.91
N LYS A 117 -4.04 -9.92 -12.28
CA LYS A 117 -4.54 -10.48 -11.00
C LYS A 117 -4.58 -9.41 -9.90
N TYR A 118 -3.55 -8.58 -9.80
CA TYR A 118 -3.51 -7.49 -8.82
C TYR A 118 -4.54 -6.40 -9.12
N LEU A 119 -4.76 -6.06 -10.39
CA LEU A 119 -5.79 -5.11 -10.81
C LEU A 119 -7.19 -5.59 -10.43
N VAL A 120 -7.53 -6.84 -10.75
CA VAL A 120 -8.82 -7.45 -10.40
C VAL A 120 -9.01 -7.49 -8.89
N GLY A 121 -7.98 -7.93 -8.14
CA GLY A 121 -8.02 -7.93 -6.68
C GLY A 121 -8.25 -6.55 -6.09
N THR A 122 -7.62 -5.52 -6.66
CA THR A 122 -7.81 -4.16 -6.15
C THR A 122 -9.14 -3.55 -6.55
N ALA A 123 -9.64 -3.83 -7.76
CA ALA A 123 -10.99 -3.42 -8.16
C ALA A 123 -12.04 -3.93 -7.17
N LYS A 124 -11.96 -5.23 -6.80
CA LYS A 124 -12.83 -5.83 -5.79
C LYS A 124 -12.76 -5.12 -4.43
N LEU A 125 -11.56 -4.79 -3.96
CA LEU A 125 -11.38 -4.08 -2.68
C LEU A 125 -11.95 -2.65 -2.73
N VAL A 126 -11.77 -1.96 -3.87
CA VAL A 126 -12.31 -0.61 -4.08
C VAL A 126 -13.84 -0.67 -4.14
N GLU A 127 -14.42 -1.62 -4.86
CA GLU A 127 -15.87 -1.86 -4.91
C GLU A 127 -16.44 -2.11 -3.52
N GLN A 128 -15.82 -2.98 -2.72
CA GLN A 128 -16.21 -3.23 -1.33
C GLN A 128 -16.14 -1.97 -0.47
N ARG A 129 -15.07 -1.17 -0.63
CA ARG A 129 -14.91 0.07 0.12
C ARG A 129 -15.96 1.10 -0.27
N ILE A 130 -16.23 1.26 -1.56
CA ILE A 130 -17.28 2.14 -2.08
C ILE A 130 -18.64 1.69 -1.54
N ALA A 131 -18.96 0.40 -1.61
CA ALA A 131 -20.21 -0.15 -1.07
C ALA A 131 -20.36 0.10 0.44
N SER A 132 -19.26 0.07 1.21
CA SER A 132 -19.29 0.39 2.65
C SER A 132 -19.52 1.87 2.97
N ILE A 133 -19.26 2.78 2.01
CA ILE A 133 -19.39 4.24 2.19
C ILE A 133 -20.73 4.73 1.63
N LEU A 134 -21.23 4.09 0.57
CA LEU A 134 -22.46 4.51 -0.09
C LEU A 134 -23.71 4.15 0.74
N PRO A 135 -24.62 5.10 0.98
CA PRO A 135 -25.91 4.81 1.60
C PRO A 135 -26.75 3.86 0.73
N PRO A 136 -27.54 2.95 1.34
CA PRO A 136 -28.45 2.07 0.58
C PRO A 136 -29.40 2.84 -0.34
N THR A 137 -29.82 4.04 0.07
CA THR A 137 -30.71 4.92 -0.72
C THR A 137 -30.08 5.41 -2.02
N TYR A 138 -28.76 5.54 -2.08
CA TYR A 138 -28.05 5.92 -3.31
C TYR A 138 -28.13 4.81 -4.36
N LEU A 139 -28.00 3.54 -3.93
CA LEU A 139 -28.10 2.39 -4.83
C LEU A 139 -29.52 2.22 -5.36
N THR A 140 -30.53 2.33 -4.50
CA THR A 140 -31.94 2.24 -4.92
C THR A 140 -32.32 3.34 -5.90
N ARG A 141 -31.84 4.58 -5.68
CA ARG A 141 -32.12 5.71 -6.58
C ARG A 141 -31.53 5.53 -7.97
N HIS A 142 -30.41 4.82 -8.11
CA HIS A 142 -29.67 4.67 -9.37
C HIS A 142 -29.70 3.23 -9.91
N SER A 143 -30.62 2.38 -9.44
CA SER A 143 -30.65 0.96 -9.79
C SER A 143 -30.76 0.74 -11.30
N GLU A 144 -31.60 1.50 -12.00
CA GLU A 144 -31.76 1.40 -13.45
C GLU A 144 -30.45 1.64 -14.21
N ILE A 145 -29.69 2.67 -13.82
CA ILE A 145 -28.39 2.98 -14.44
C ILE A 145 -27.36 1.89 -14.11
N ILE A 146 -27.34 1.42 -12.86
CA ILE A 146 -26.44 0.36 -12.42
C ILE A 146 -26.71 -0.93 -13.22
N ASP A 147 -27.98 -1.30 -13.38
CA ASP A 147 -28.40 -2.49 -14.12
C ASP A 147 -28.08 -2.37 -15.61
N ALA A 148 -28.31 -1.20 -16.21
CA ALA A 148 -27.97 -0.94 -17.61
C ALA A 148 -26.45 -1.05 -17.87
N VAL A 149 -25.63 -0.47 -16.98
CA VAL A 149 -24.16 -0.58 -17.07
C VAL A 149 -23.71 -2.02 -16.87
N ALA A 150 -24.29 -2.74 -15.91
CA ALA A 150 -23.97 -4.15 -15.68
C ALA A 150 -24.31 -5.02 -16.90
N ALA A 151 -25.48 -4.80 -17.52
CA ALA A 151 -25.89 -5.47 -18.75
C ALA A 151 -24.95 -5.16 -19.92
N LEU A 152 -24.58 -3.89 -20.11
CA LEU A 152 -23.61 -3.49 -21.13
C LEU A 152 -22.27 -4.19 -20.93
N MET A 153 -21.74 -4.19 -19.70
CA MET A 153 -20.48 -4.85 -19.37
C MET A 153 -20.54 -6.38 -19.58
N ALA A 154 -21.69 -7.01 -19.34
CA ALA A 154 -21.90 -8.42 -19.64
C ALA A 154 -21.93 -8.68 -21.16
N ALA A 155 -22.63 -7.84 -21.92
CA ALA A 155 -22.66 -7.93 -23.38
C ALA A 155 -21.28 -7.75 -24.01
N LEU A 156 -20.47 -6.81 -23.51
CA LEU A 156 -19.09 -6.61 -23.97
C LEU A 156 -18.18 -7.81 -23.68
N ARG A 157 -18.52 -8.65 -22.69
CA ARG A 157 -17.79 -9.90 -22.40
C ARG A 157 -18.23 -11.08 -23.27
N ALA A 158 -19.32 -10.94 -24.03
CA ALA A 158 -19.81 -12.00 -24.90
C ALA A 158 -18.75 -12.38 -25.96
N PRO A 159 -18.64 -13.66 -26.36
CA PRO A 159 -17.61 -14.14 -27.28
C PRO A 159 -17.58 -13.41 -28.62
N ASN A 160 -18.76 -13.07 -29.16
CA ASN A 160 -18.90 -12.39 -30.44
C ASN A 160 -18.32 -10.97 -30.37
N ASN A 161 -18.71 -10.20 -29.34
CA ASN A 161 -18.20 -8.85 -29.13
C ASN A 161 -16.70 -8.85 -28.82
N ARG A 162 -16.20 -9.81 -28.02
CA ARG A 162 -14.76 -9.93 -27.73
C ARG A 162 -13.93 -10.15 -29.01
N ARG A 163 -14.40 -10.99 -29.93
CA ARG A 163 -13.70 -11.27 -31.18
C ARG A 163 -13.64 -10.03 -32.09
N GLU A 164 -14.72 -9.25 -32.12
CA GLU A 164 -14.81 -8.01 -32.88
C GLU A 164 -13.97 -6.89 -32.26
N LEU A 165 -13.97 -6.75 -30.93
CA LEU A 165 -13.11 -5.82 -30.20
C LEU A 165 -11.61 -6.08 -30.47
N ARG A 166 -11.20 -7.34 -30.66
CA ARG A 166 -9.81 -7.69 -31.02
C ARG A 166 -9.37 -7.19 -32.39
N CYS A 167 -10.31 -6.89 -33.29
CA CYS A 167 -9.98 -6.28 -34.57
C CYS A 167 -9.63 -4.78 -34.43
N HIS A 168 -10.01 -4.17 -33.31
CA HIS A 168 -9.85 -2.74 -33.04
C HIS A 168 -8.96 -2.43 -31.82
N THR A 169 -8.53 -3.45 -31.08
CA THR A 169 -7.71 -3.33 -29.87
C THR A 169 -6.77 -4.54 -29.75
N ASP A 170 -5.55 -4.33 -29.26
CA ASP A 170 -4.53 -5.38 -29.06
C ASP A 170 -4.80 -6.28 -27.82
N LEU A 171 -6.06 -6.69 -27.60
CA LEU A 171 -6.54 -7.43 -26.41
C LEU A 171 -6.40 -8.97 -26.44
#